data_AF-A0A7Y3FMS8-F1
#
_entry.id   AF-A0A7Y3FMS8-F1
#
_cell.length_a   1.000
_cell.length_b   1.000
_cell.length_c   1.000
_cell.angle_alpha   90.00
_cell.angle_beta   90.00
_cell.angle_gamma   90.00
#
_symmetry.space_group_name_H-M   'P 1'
#
loop_
_entity.id
_entity.type
_entity.pdbx_description
1 polymer ?
#
loop_
_entity_poly.entity_id
_entity_poly.type
_entity_poly.pdbx_seq_one_letter_code
_entity_poly.pdbx_strand_id
1 'polypeptide(L)'
;MSFVRAATVESALEAMAAGARPIAGGSDLVVAARQGKHPLPQSIVAIDDIPGLSGIQSGTDDVRIGSVVRHAELETDPLIVADYTALADAAALVGSPATRNVGTLGGNIMNGSPAMDTGAPLMVLNARVELRTVDHTRYLDVSELWI
;
A
#
# COMPACT_ATOMS: atom_id res chain seq x y z
N MET A 1 10.76 -21.98 3.11
CA MET A 1 10.49 -20.53 3.03
C MET A 1 11.30 -19.94 1.89
N SER A 2 10.64 -19.40 0.86
CA SER A 2 11.26 -18.67 -0.25
C SER A 2 11.00 -17.18 -0.12
N PHE A 3 11.99 -16.39 -0.52
CA PHE A 3 11.90 -14.93 -0.60
C PHE A 3 12.49 -14.50 -1.93
N VAL A 4 11.71 -13.77 -2.72
CA VAL A 4 12.15 -13.18 -3.98
C VAL A 4 11.89 -11.68 -3.97
N ARG A 5 12.76 -10.90 -4.58
CA ARG A 5 12.53 -9.47 -4.83
C ARG A 5 12.14 -9.33 -6.29
N ALA A 6 10.92 -8.87 -6.55
CA ALA A 6 10.44 -8.64 -7.89
C ALA A 6 11.08 -7.37 -8.46
N ALA A 7 11.51 -7.44 -9.73
CA ALA A 7 12.09 -6.29 -10.43
C ALA A 7 11.02 -5.51 -11.21
N THR A 8 9.92 -6.17 -11.54
CA THR A 8 8.80 -5.59 -12.31
C THR A 8 7.45 -6.02 -11.73
N VAL A 9 6.40 -5.29 -12.10
CA VAL A 9 5.03 -5.63 -11.69
C VAL A 9 4.65 -7.02 -12.20
N GLU A 10 5.03 -7.37 -13.43
CA GLU A 10 4.73 -8.65 -14.05
C GLU A 10 5.35 -9.80 -13.24
N SER A 11 6.64 -9.72 -12.90
CA SER A 11 7.31 -10.73 -12.08
C SER A 11 6.70 -10.88 -10.69
N ALA A 12 6.18 -9.78 -10.11
CA ALA A 12 5.47 -9.83 -8.84
C ALA A 12 4.12 -10.55 -8.99
N LEU A 13 3.36 -10.24 -10.04
CA LEU A 13 2.06 -10.84 -10.32
C LEU A 13 2.18 -12.33 -10.62
N GLU A 14 3.20 -12.75 -11.37
CA GLU A 14 3.50 -14.16 -11.61
C GLU A 14 3.83 -14.89 -10.30
N ALA A 15 4.68 -14.31 -9.44
CA ALA A 15 4.99 -14.89 -8.14
C ALA A 15 3.75 -14.98 -7.24
N MET A 16 2.89 -13.97 -7.26
CA MET A 16 1.61 -13.96 -6.54
C MET A 16 0.65 -15.03 -7.08
N ALA A 17 0.55 -15.20 -8.40
CA ALA A 17 -0.24 -16.26 -9.03
C ALA A 17 0.29 -17.67 -8.67
N ALA A 18 1.60 -17.82 -8.47
CA ALA A 18 2.22 -19.03 -7.93
C ALA A 18 2.07 -19.20 -6.41
N GLY A 19 1.36 -18.29 -5.72
CA GLY A 19 1.03 -18.38 -4.30
C GLY A 19 1.97 -17.62 -3.36
N ALA A 20 2.88 -16.79 -3.86
CA ALA A 20 3.69 -15.91 -3.01
C ALA A 20 2.85 -14.78 -2.41
N ARG A 21 3.05 -14.48 -1.12
CA ARG A 21 2.45 -13.32 -0.48
C ARG A 21 3.28 -12.06 -0.80
N PRO A 22 2.70 -10.98 -1.33
CA PRO A 22 3.43 -9.74 -1.51
C PRO A 22 3.78 -9.11 -0.16
N ILE A 23 4.97 -8.52 -0.08
CA ILE A 23 5.41 -7.70 1.05
C ILE A 23 5.93 -6.35 0.52
N ALA A 24 5.40 -5.26 1.06
CA ALA A 24 5.96 -3.92 0.92
C ALA A 24 6.82 -3.61 2.15
N GLY A 25 6.43 -2.65 2.99
CA GLY A 25 7.15 -2.28 4.21
C GLY A 25 7.22 -3.32 5.33
N GLY A 26 6.36 -4.35 5.29
CA GLY A 26 6.34 -5.42 6.29
C GLY A 26 5.90 -5.02 7.71
N SER A 27 5.46 -3.77 7.94
CA SER A 27 5.08 -3.23 9.25
C SER A 27 3.97 -4.01 9.95
N ASP A 28 3.06 -4.64 9.19
CA ASP A 28 2.01 -5.50 9.72
C ASP A 28 2.40 -6.97 9.67
N LEU A 29 2.78 -7.46 8.48
CA LEU A 29 3.06 -8.88 8.24
C LEU A 29 4.17 -9.43 9.15
N VAL A 30 5.29 -8.72 9.26
CA VAL A 30 6.44 -9.17 10.06
C VAL A 30 6.16 -8.99 11.56
N VAL A 31 5.48 -7.92 11.94
CA VAL A 31 5.13 -7.65 13.34
C VAL A 31 4.13 -8.67 13.86
N ALA A 32 3.08 -8.98 13.09
CA ALA A 32 2.10 -10.01 13.44
C ALA A 32 2.77 -11.38 13.65
N ALA A 33 3.75 -11.74 12.83
CA ALA A 33 4.50 -12.96 12.99
C ALA A 33 5.40 -12.98 14.23
N ARG A 34 6.10 -11.89 14.52
CA ARG A 34 6.90 -11.75 15.75
C ARG A 34 6.04 -11.81 17.02
N GLN A 35 4.80 -11.33 16.94
CA GLN A 35 3.83 -11.40 18.02
C GLN A 35 3.12 -12.76 18.12
N GLY A 36 3.45 -13.72 17.24
CA GLY A 36 2.83 -15.04 17.24
C GLY A 36 1.37 -15.08 16.78
N LYS A 37 0.87 -13.99 16.17
CA LYS A 37 -0.51 -13.93 15.66
C LYS A 37 -0.71 -14.84 14.44
N HIS A 38 0.24 -14.79 13.51
CA HIS A 38 0.24 -15.62 12.29
C HIS A 38 1.68 -15.97 11.90
N PRO A 39 1.99 -17.19 11.43
CA PRO A 39 3.32 -17.49 10.91
C PRO A 39 3.60 -16.67 9.64
N LEU A 40 4.88 -16.43 9.35
CA LEU A 40 5.25 -15.87 8.05
C LEU A 40 4.84 -16.82 6.91
N PRO A 41 4.38 -16.28 5.77
CA PRO A 41 4.08 -17.10 4.58
C PRO A 41 5.29 -17.93 4.12
N GLN A 42 5.03 -19.11 3.57
CA GLN A 42 6.09 -19.98 3.04
C GLN A 42 6.77 -19.42 1.79
N SER A 43 6.10 -18.54 1.05
CA SER A 43 6.65 -17.85 -0.11
C SER A 43 6.28 -16.37 -0.04
N ILE A 44 7.28 -15.50 -0.19
CA ILE A 44 7.14 -14.05 -0.12
C ILE A 44 7.77 -13.41 -1.36
N VAL A 45 7.08 -12.42 -1.92
CA VAL A 45 7.60 -11.55 -2.97
C VAL A 45 7.66 -10.10 -2.50
N ALA A 46 8.87 -9.54 -2.42
CA ALA A 46 9.09 -8.13 -2.13
C ALA A 46 8.75 -7.25 -3.33
N ILE A 47 7.93 -6.23 -3.10
CA ILE A 47 7.42 -5.30 -4.14
C ILE A 47 7.84 -3.84 -3.90
N ASP A 48 8.54 -3.58 -2.79
CA ASP A 48 8.91 -2.24 -2.29
C ASP A 48 9.84 -1.45 -3.24
N ASP A 49 10.59 -2.15 -4.09
CA ASP A 49 11.54 -1.53 -5.04
C ASP A 49 11.07 -1.56 -6.51
N ILE A 50 9.85 -2.01 -6.79
CA ILE A 50 9.37 -2.10 -8.18
C ILE A 50 9.16 -0.68 -8.75
N PRO A 51 9.83 -0.32 -9.85
CA PRO A 51 9.60 0.96 -10.51
C PRO A 51 8.14 1.15 -10.91
N GLY A 52 7.60 2.34 -10.66
CA GLY A 52 6.22 2.69 -10.98
C GLY A 52 5.19 2.28 -9.92
N LEU A 53 5.60 1.61 -8.82
CA LEU A 53 4.74 1.43 -7.65
C LEU A 53 4.94 2.52 -6.58
N SER A 54 5.96 3.35 -6.70
CA SER A 54 6.22 4.51 -5.84
C SER A 54 5.85 5.83 -6.54
N GLY A 55 5.89 6.92 -5.80
CA GLY A 55 5.67 8.27 -6.31
C GLY A 55 4.25 8.78 -6.19
N ILE A 56 4.14 10.10 -6.19
CA ILE A 56 2.89 10.87 -6.15
C ILE A 56 2.91 11.78 -7.39
N GLN A 57 1.88 11.69 -8.22
CA GLN A 57 1.83 12.39 -9.50
C GLN A 57 0.50 13.11 -9.65
N SER A 58 0.56 14.42 -9.90
CA SER A 58 -0.62 15.20 -10.23
C SER A 58 -1.09 14.86 -11.64
N GLY A 59 -2.37 14.51 -11.77
CA GLY A 59 -3.09 14.36 -13.03
C GLY A 59 -3.79 15.65 -13.42
N THR A 60 -4.72 15.56 -14.38
CA THR A 60 -5.54 16.72 -14.77
C THR A 60 -6.62 17.02 -13.74
N ASP A 61 -7.28 15.98 -13.22
CA ASP A 61 -8.41 16.10 -12.28
C ASP A 61 -8.20 15.25 -11.00
N ASP A 62 -7.10 14.50 -10.92
CA ASP A 62 -6.82 13.56 -9.83
C ASP A 62 -5.34 13.57 -9.42
N VAL A 63 -5.03 12.83 -8.36
CA VAL A 63 -3.65 12.49 -7.99
C VAL A 63 -3.48 10.98 -8.03
N ARG A 64 -2.43 10.52 -8.69
CA ARG A 64 -2.01 9.12 -8.67
C ARG A 64 -0.98 8.91 -7.58
N ILE A 65 -1.30 8.04 -6.63
CA ILE A 65 -0.39 7.65 -5.54
C ILE A 65 0.02 6.18 -5.75
N GLY A 66 1.33 5.95 -5.81
CA GLY A 66 1.89 4.60 -5.89
C GLY A 66 1.56 3.74 -4.66
N SER A 67 1.32 2.44 -4.86
CA SER A 67 0.97 1.51 -3.78
C SER A 67 2.05 1.37 -2.72
N VAL A 68 3.32 1.60 -3.05
CA VAL A 68 4.44 1.52 -2.10
C VAL A 68 4.91 2.88 -1.57
N VAL A 69 4.16 3.97 -1.83
CA VAL A 69 4.40 5.27 -1.19
C VAL A 69 4.25 5.12 0.32
N ARG A 70 5.25 5.57 1.07
CA ARG A 70 5.27 5.47 2.53
C ARG A 70 4.40 6.53 3.20
N HIS A 71 3.90 6.25 4.39
CA HIS A 71 3.13 7.25 5.15
C HIS A 71 3.96 8.50 5.47
N ALA A 72 5.28 8.35 5.69
CA ALA A 72 6.18 9.49 5.90
C ALA A 72 6.33 10.38 4.65
N GLU A 73 6.19 9.79 3.45
CA GLU A 73 6.16 10.55 2.20
C GLU A 73 4.81 11.28 2.06
N LEU A 74 3.70 10.60 2.35
CA LEU A 74 2.36 11.20 2.28
C LEU A 74 2.14 12.35 3.27
N GLU A 75 2.65 12.24 4.50
CA GLU A 75 2.44 13.26 5.54
C GLU A 75 3.15 14.59 5.21
N THR A 76 4.14 14.57 4.30
CA THR A 76 4.96 15.74 3.96
C THR A 76 4.95 16.12 2.49
N ASP A 77 4.30 15.35 1.62
CA ASP A 77 4.25 15.65 0.20
C ASP A 77 3.50 16.97 -0.05
N PRO A 78 4.11 17.95 -0.76
CA PRO A 78 3.51 19.27 -0.94
C PRO A 78 2.15 19.26 -1.61
N LEU A 79 1.92 18.36 -2.58
CA LEU A 79 0.64 18.22 -3.27
C LEU A 79 -0.42 17.64 -2.34
N ILE A 80 -0.07 16.59 -1.59
CA ILE A 80 -1.01 15.97 -0.64
C ILE A 80 -1.34 16.92 0.51
N VAL A 81 -0.35 17.65 1.05
CA VAL A 81 -0.58 18.63 2.13
C VAL A 81 -1.48 19.78 1.66
N ALA A 82 -1.27 20.29 0.45
CA ALA A 82 -2.03 21.42 -0.09
C ALA A 82 -3.46 21.05 -0.48
N ASP A 83 -3.64 19.96 -1.23
CA ASP A 83 -4.90 19.68 -1.92
C ASP A 83 -5.67 18.49 -1.31
N TYR A 84 -4.99 17.65 -0.52
CA TYR A 84 -5.54 16.43 0.07
C TYR A 84 -5.23 16.35 1.57
N THR A 85 -5.33 17.47 2.28
CA THR A 85 -4.84 17.64 3.68
C THR A 85 -5.33 16.55 4.63
N ALA A 86 -6.58 16.09 4.50
CA ALA A 86 -7.12 15.02 5.34
C ALA A 86 -6.34 13.69 5.20
N LEU A 87 -5.80 13.41 4.01
CA LEU A 87 -4.94 12.23 3.78
C LEU A 87 -3.55 12.44 4.38
N ALA A 88 -2.97 13.64 4.28
CA ALA A 88 -1.70 13.96 4.94
C ALA A 88 -1.80 13.83 6.46
N ASP A 89 -2.86 14.41 7.07
CA ASP A 89 -3.12 14.31 8.51
C ASP A 89 -3.31 12.87 8.95
N ALA A 90 -4.09 12.09 8.21
CA ALA A 90 -4.27 10.66 8.51
C ALA A 90 -2.97 9.87 8.40
N ALA A 91 -2.15 10.15 7.38
CA ALA A 91 -0.84 9.52 7.24
C ALA A 91 0.07 9.83 8.44
N ALA A 92 0.00 11.06 8.98
CA ALA A 92 0.77 11.48 10.16
C ALA A 92 0.36 10.77 11.46
N LEU A 93 -0.88 10.29 11.53
CA LEU A 93 -1.42 9.54 12.67
C LEU A 93 -1.02 8.05 12.65
N VAL A 94 -0.57 7.52 11.51
CA VAL A 94 -0.21 6.10 11.39
C VAL A 94 0.99 5.78 12.27
N GLY A 95 0.75 5.02 13.34
CA GLY A 95 1.79 4.45 14.20
C GLY A 95 2.86 5.45 14.65
N SER A 96 4.10 4.98 14.72
CA SER A 96 5.28 5.80 15.05
C SER A 96 6.00 6.31 13.79
N PRO A 97 6.89 7.31 13.89
CA PRO A 97 7.73 7.73 12.76
C PRO A 97 8.51 6.57 12.12
N ALA A 98 8.99 5.61 12.92
CA ALA A 98 9.65 4.41 12.39
C ALA A 98 8.69 3.52 11.59
N THR A 99 7.42 3.43 12.02
CA THR A 99 6.37 2.72 11.28
C THR A 99 6.08 3.43 9.97
N ARG A 100 5.95 4.76 9.97
CA ARG A 100 5.64 5.54 8.76
C ARG A 100 6.74 5.54 7.71
N ASN A 101 7.99 5.36 8.12
CA ASN A 101 9.14 5.26 7.21
C ASN A 101 9.21 3.92 6.45
N VAL A 102 8.41 2.92 6.82
CA VAL A 102 8.37 1.63 6.12
C VAL A 102 6.95 1.29 5.66
N GLY A 103 5.93 1.59 6.47
CA GLY A 103 4.53 1.36 6.16
C GLY A 103 4.10 2.17 4.94
N THR A 104 3.41 1.49 4.03
CA THR A 104 3.01 2.01 2.72
C THR A 104 1.50 2.15 2.63
N LEU A 105 1.00 3.10 1.84
CA LEU A 105 -0.44 3.29 1.64
C LEU A 105 -1.14 2.01 1.14
N GLY A 106 -0.58 1.37 0.11
CA GLY A 106 -1.11 0.12 -0.45
C GLY A 106 -1.13 -1.01 0.58
N GLY A 107 -0.06 -1.13 1.39
CA GLY A 107 -0.01 -2.07 2.51
C GLY A 107 -1.09 -1.81 3.56
N ASN A 108 -1.33 -0.54 3.91
CA ASN A 108 -2.33 -0.14 4.90
C ASN A 108 -3.76 -0.48 4.43
N ILE A 109 -4.12 -0.11 3.19
CA ILE A 109 -5.45 -0.41 2.65
C ILE A 109 -5.65 -1.91 2.39
N MET A 110 -4.62 -2.66 1.95
CA MET A 110 -4.74 -4.11 1.72
C MET A 110 -4.69 -4.94 3.01
N ASN A 111 -4.19 -4.38 4.11
CA ASN A 111 -4.33 -4.97 5.44
C ASN A 111 -5.80 -4.94 5.91
N GLY A 112 -6.56 -3.91 5.50
CA GLY A 112 -8.01 -3.85 5.71
C GLY A 112 -8.44 -3.72 7.17
N SER A 113 -7.61 -3.12 8.03
CA SER A 113 -7.97 -2.88 9.43
C SER A 113 -9.11 -1.85 9.50
N PRO A 114 -10.23 -2.12 10.20
CA PRO A 114 -11.28 -1.11 10.42
C PRO A 114 -10.79 0.13 11.17
N ALA A 115 -9.66 0.03 11.86
CA ALA A 115 -9.03 1.12 12.61
C ALA A 115 -7.91 1.83 11.82
N MET A 116 -7.77 1.59 10.51
CA MET A 116 -6.74 2.26 9.71
C MET A 116 -7.04 3.75 9.54
N ASP A 117 -6.03 4.59 9.77
CA ASP A 117 -6.20 6.04 9.72
C ASP A 117 -6.50 6.54 8.30
N THR A 118 -5.84 5.98 7.28
CA THR A 118 -5.96 6.48 5.90
C THR A 118 -7.25 6.06 5.19
N GLY A 119 -8.02 5.12 5.75
CA GLY A 119 -9.23 4.60 5.10
C GLY A 119 -10.33 5.65 4.96
N ALA A 120 -10.61 6.39 6.04
CA ALA A 120 -11.65 7.42 6.06
C ALA A 120 -11.42 8.55 5.04
N PRO A 121 -10.25 9.22 4.99
CA PRO A 121 -10.02 10.26 3.99
C PRO A 121 -10.05 9.72 2.56
N LEU A 122 -9.54 8.51 2.31
CA LEU A 122 -9.63 7.90 0.98
C LEU A 122 -11.09 7.69 0.55
N MET A 123 -11.97 7.25 1.45
CA MET A 123 -13.40 7.11 1.15
C MET A 123 -14.06 8.46 0.87
N VAL A 124 -13.80 9.48 1.70
CA VAL A 124 -14.37 10.84 1.52
C VAL A 124 -13.91 11.48 0.21
N LEU A 125 -12.66 11.23 -0.19
CA LEU A 125 -12.08 11.69 -1.44
C LEU A 125 -12.55 10.88 -2.66
N ASN A 126 -13.42 9.88 -2.48
CA ASN A 126 -13.85 8.94 -3.53
C ASN A 126 -12.66 8.31 -4.28
N ALA A 127 -11.61 7.96 -3.54
CA ALA A 127 -10.40 7.40 -4.13
C ALA A 127 -10.71 6.11 -4.89
N ARG A 128 -9.98 5.88 -5.98
CA ARG A 128 -10.07 4.66 -6.78
C ARG A 128 -8.79 3.85 -6.64
N VAL A 129 -8.95 2.53 -6.56
CA VAL A 129 -7.84 1.59 -6.49
C VAL A 129 -7.70 0.85 -7.80
N GLU A 130 -6.48 0.81 -8.32
CA GLU A 130 -6.10 0.00 -9.47
C GLU A 130 -5.64 -1.37 -8.98
N LEU A 131 -6.38 -2.42 -9.33
CA LEU A 131 -6.06 -3.81 -8.99
C LEU A 131 -5.59 -4.53 -10.24
N ARG A 132 -4.39 -5.11 -10.17
CA ARG A 132 -3.77 -5.86 -11.26
C ARG A 132 -3.64 -7.33 -10.92
N THR A 133 -3.88 -8.17 -11.91
CA THR A 133 -3.54 -9.60 -11.97
C THR A 133 -2.66 -9.82 -13.20
N VAL A 134 -2.17 -11.04 -13.41
CA VAL A 134 -1.32 -11.36 -14.58
C VAL A 134 -1.97 -10.94 -15.90
N ASP A 135 -3.29 -11.14 -16.04
CA ASP A 135 -3.99 -10.95 -17.33
C ASP A 135 -5.03 -9.83 -17.31
N HIS A 136 -5.28 -9.19 -16.16
CA HIS A 136 -6.38 -8.25 -16.02
C HIS A 136 -6.07 -7.11 -15.05
N THR A 137 -6.50 -5.91 -15.44
CA THR A 137 -6.52 -4.72 -14.59
C THR A 137 -7.95 -4.25 -14.44
N ARG A 138 -8.35 -3.96 -13.21
CA ARG A 138 -9.65 -3.34 -12.89
C ARG A 138 -9.47 -2.17 -11.93
N TYR A 139 -10.44 -1.27 -11.96
CA TYR A 139 -10.54 -0.16 -11.03
C TYR A 139 -11.76 -0.36 -10.16
N LEU A 140 -11.63 -0.04 -8.87
CA LEU A 140 -12.74 -0.03 -7.92
C LEU A 140 -12.73 1.29 -7.16
N ASP A 141 -13.92 1.73 -6.73
CA ASP A 141 -13.98 2.74 -5.70
C ASP A 141 -13.51 2.12 -4.38
N VAL A 142 -12.74 2.87 -3.59
CA VAL A 142 -12.10 2.34 -2.38
C VAL A 142 -13.13 1.85 -1.35
N SER A 143 -14.34 2.41 -1.36
CA SER A 143 -15.48 1.98 -0.53
C SER A 143 -15.91 0.53 -0.81
N GLU A 144 -15.65 0.00 -2.00
CA GLU A 144 -15.97 -1.37 -2.39
C GLU A 144 -14.83 -2.36 -2.11
N LEU A 145 -13.65 -1.88 -1.69
CA LEU A 145 -12.46 -2.72 -1.55
C LEU A 145 -12.54 -3.72 -0.38
N TRP A 146 -13.25 -3.37 0.68
CA TRP A 146 -13.28 -4.12 1.95
C TRP A 146 -14.62 -4.84 2.22
N ILE A 147 -15.51 -4.89 1.22
CA ILE A 147 -16.84 -5.51 1.32
C ILE A 147 -16.77 -6.99 0.97
#